data_AF-A0A534KCD2-F1
#
_entry.id   AF-A0A534KCD2-F1
#
_cell.length_a   1.000
_cell.length_b   1.000
_cell.length_c   1.000
_cell.angle_alpha   90.00
_cell.angle_beta   90.00
_cell.angle_gamma   90.00
#
_symmetry.space_group_name_H-M   'P 1'
#
loop_
_entity.id
_entity.type
_entity.pdbx_description
1 polymer ?
#
loop_
_entity_poly.entity_id
_entity_poly.type
_entity_poly.pdbx_seq_one_letter_code
_entity_poly.pdbx_strand_id
1 'polypeptide(L)'
;MALERLRASLAECPVVRFGEYEYFVHPITDGIPLGRPEVLDEVLTELARIADWSRCDKIVTAESMGFPLASGVALRVRKPYVFVRKRRYGLPGEVSLKQTTGYSKTDMFINNVHPGDRVVFVDDVISTGGTLLSIVKALRTIGAEVVDILIVFEKTRERTRMEKELGLRIKTLMKVDVVGGKLVERT
;
A
#
# COMPACT_ATOMS: atom_id res chain seq x y z
N MET A 1 11.18 16.27 13.36
CA MET A 1 10.24 16.63 12.25
C MET A 1 9.33 15.43 11.97
N ALA A 2 8.25 15.56 11.20
CA ALA A 2 7.49 14.36 10.78
C ALA A 2 8.40 13.41 9.98
N LEU A 3 8.27 12.10 10.21
CA LEU A 3 8.97 11.04 9.47
C LEU A 3 10.50 11.04 9.59
N GLU A 4 11.05 11.50 10.72
CA GLU A 4 12.50 11.57 10.92
C GLU A 4 13.12 10.18 11.12
N ARG A 5 12.42 9.29 11.82
CA ARG A 5 12.89 7.91 12.03
C ARG A 5 12.78 7.09 10.76
N LEU A 6 11.70 7.26 10.00
CA LEU A 6 11.54 6.67 8.67
C LEU A 6 12.63 7.13 7.70
N ARG A 7 13.00 8.41 7.75
CA ARG A 7 14.07 8.96 6.91
C ARG A 7 15.43 8.39 7.30
N ALA A 8 15.70 8.31 8.60
CA ALA A 8 16.94 7.73 9.10
C ALA A 8 17.07 6.24 8.73
N SER A 9 15.97 5.49 8.73
CA SER A 9 15.99 4.05 8.43
C SER A 9 16.33 3.71 6.97
N LEU A 10 16.27 4.69 6.04
CA LEU A 10 16.70 4.46 4.65
C LEU A 10 18.19 4.09 4.54
N ALA A 11 19.04 4.62 5.42
CA ALA A 11 20.48 4.42 5.37
C ALA A 11 20.91 2.97 5.65
N GLU A 12 20.09 2.23 6.41
CA GLU A 12 20.32 0.83 6.78
C GLU A 12 19.63 -0.15 5.82
N CYS A 13 18.92 0.35 4.81
CA CYS A 13 18.13 -0.45 3.90
C CYS A 13 19.02 -1.17 2.87
N PRO A 14 19.10 -2.51 2.89
CA PRO A 14 19.77 -3.24 1.82
C PRO A 14 19.03 -3.07 0.50
N VAL A 15 19.80 -3.04 -0.59
CA VAL A 15 19.31 -3.10 -1.96
C VAL A 15 19.80 -4.38 -2.59
N VAL A 16 18.88 -5.19 -3.09
CA VAL A 16 19.14 -6.44 -3.81
C VAL A 16 18.83 -6.26 -5.28
N ARG A 17 19.57 -7.00 -6.13
CA ARG A 17 19.43 -6.91 -7.57
C ARG A 17 18.88 -8.21 -8.15
N PHE A 18 17.77 -8.09 -8.89
CA PHE A 18 17.16 -9.17 -9.65
C PHE A 18 17.33 -8.89 -11.15
N GLY A 19 18.44 -9.36 -11.72
CA GLY A 19 18.81 -9.01 -13.11
C GLY A 19 19.09 -7.52 -13.26
N GLU A 20 18.28 -6.82 -14.04
CA GLU A 20 18.38 -5.36 -14.21
C GLU A 20 17.58 -4.56 -13.17
N TYR A 21 16.76 -5.23 -12.37
CA TYR A 21 15.87 -4.59 -11.41
C TYR A 21 16.51 -4.47 -10.02
N GLU A 22 16.56 -3.26 -9.48
CA GLU A 22 16.97 -3.01 -8.10
C GLU A 22 15.75 -2.94 -7.18
N TYR A 23 15.78 -3.75 -6.11
CA TYR A 23 14.75 -3.86 -5.09
C TYR A 23 15.34 -3.47 -3.73
N PHE A 24 14.78 -2.46 -3.08
CA PHE A 24 15.15 -2.15 -1.71
C PHE A 24 14.34 -3.04 -0.77
N VAL A 25 14.95 -3.48 0.33
CA VAL A 25 14.33 -4.36 1.31
C VAL A 25 14.27 -3.60 2.64
N HIS A 26 13.09 -3.15 3.03
CA HIS A 26 12.92 -2.27 4.19
C HIS A 26 12.08 -2.94 5.29
N PRO A 27 12.37 -2.74 6.59
CA PRO A 27 11.62 -3.43 7.64
C PRO A 27 10.12 -3.10 7.67
N ILE A 28 9.74 -1.90 7.23
CA ILE A 28 8.34 -1.45 7.14
C ILE A 28 7.58 -2.10 5.99
N THR A 29 8.28 -2.55 4.94
CA THR A 29 7.70 -3.17 3.74
C THR A 29 7.79 -4.68 3.85
N ASP A 30 9.02 -5.21 3.96
CA ASP A 30 9.32 -6.63 3.82
C ASP A 30 9.41 -7.38 5.16
N GLY A 31 9.37 -6.67 6.29
CA GLY A 31 9.59 -7.24 7.62
C GLY A 31 11.04 -7.64 7.90
N ILE A 32 11.95 -7.29 6.99
CA ILE A 32 13.40 -7.51 7.10
C ILE A 32 14.16 -6.28 6.53
N PRO A 33 15.39 -5.98 7.01
CA PRO A 33 16.02 -6.49 8.23
C PRO A 33 15.24 -6.10 9.51
N LEU A 34 15.80 -6.30 10.70
CA LEU A 34 15.10 -6.10 11.98
C LEU A 34 14.39 -4.72 12.04
N GLY A 35 13.06 -4.74 12.19
CA GLY A 35 12.26 -3.53 12.33
C GLY A 35 12.34 -2.92 13.73
N ARG A 36 12.39 -1.60 13.80
CA ARG A 36 12.32 -0.82 15.05
C ARG A 36 10.88 -0.38 15.31
N PRO A 37 10.31 -0.64 16.50
CA PRO A 37 8.92 -0.29 16.78
C PRO A 37 8.67 1.22 16.68
N GLU A 38 9.67 2.06 16.95
CA GLU A 38 9.56 3.52 16.89
C GLU A 38 9.41 4.05 15.45
N VAL A 39 9.96 3.33 14.46
CA VAL A 39 9.79 3.65 13.03
C VAL A 39 8.40 3.24 12.58
N LEU A 40 7.95 2.04 12.97
CA LEU A 40 6.60 1.57 12.67
C LEU A 40 5.54 2.48 13.32
N ASP A 41 5.73 2.87 14.57
CA ASP A 41 4.83 3.78 15.27
C ASP A 41 4.74 5.15 14.59
N GLU A 42 5.88 5.71 14.15
CA GLU A 42 5.92 6.97 13.40
C GLU A 42 5.15 6.86 12.07
N VAL A 43 5.39 5.81 11.29
CA VAL A 43 4.70 5.55 10.01
C VAL A 43 3.19 5.44 10.22
N LEU A 44 2.75 4.62 11.19
CA LEU A 44 1.34 4.38 11.42
C LEU A 44 0.62 5.61 11.98
N THR A 45 1.31 6.40 12.80
CA THR A 45 0.81 7.70 13.29
C THR A 45 0.60 8.66 12.14
N GLU A 46 1.55 8.73 11.21
CA GLU A 46 1.44 9.61 10.06
C GLU A 46 0.35 9.15 9.09
N LEU A 47 0.24 7.85 8.78
CA LEU A 47 -0.87 7.31 7.99
C LEU A 47 -2.24 7.65 8.59
N ALA A 48 -2.37 7.54 9.92
CA ALA A 48 -3.59 7.93 10.62
C ALA A 48 -3.87 9.43 10.53
N ARG A 49 -2.83 10.27 10.45
CA ARG A 49 -2.96 11.73 10.40
C ARG A 49 -3.36 12.28 9.02
N ILE A 50 -2.85 11.70 7.94
CA ILE A 50 -2.97 12.29 6.58
C ILE A 50 -4.31 12.00 5.89
N ALA A 51 -5.17 11.19 6.49
CA ALA A 51 -6.44 10.76 5.92
C ALA A 51 -7.65 11.25 6.73
N ASP A 52 -8.79 11.41 6.05
CA ASP A 52 -10.06 11.67 6.70
C ASP A 52 -10.80 10.34 6.94
N TRP A 53 -10.68 9.82 8.16
CA TRP A 53 -11.29 8.54 8.55
C TRP A 53 -12.79 8.63 8.84
N SER A 54 -13.39 9.83 8.86
CA SER A 54 -14.83 9.98 9.10
C SER A 54 -15.67 9.35 7.98
N ARG A 55 -15.11 9.30 6.77
CA ARG A 55 -15.72 8.70 5.57
C ARG A 55 -15.31 7.26 5.32
N CYS A 56 -14.49 6.66 6.18
CA CYS A 56 -14.00 5.30 6.01
C CYS A 56 -14.87 4.29 6.76
N ASP A 57 -15.39 3.29 6.06
CA ASP A 57 -16.12 2.17 6.65
C ASP A 57 -15.19 0.95 6.85
N LYS A 58 -14.17 0.80 6.00
CA LYS A 58 -13.18 -0.29 6.09
C LYS A 58 -11.84 0.04 5.43
N ILE A 59 -10.77 -0.51 5.98
CA ILE A 59 -9.42 -0.44 5.42
C ILE A 59 -9.18 -1.65 4.52
N VAL A 60 -8.64 -1.41 3.33
CA VAL A 60 -8.27 -2.47 2.38
C VAL A 60 -6.78 -2.38 2.04
N THR A 61 -6.14 -3.53 1.91
CA THR A 61 -4.75 -3.62 1.41
C THR A 61 -4.52 -4.94 0.66
N ALA A 62 -3.38 -5.05 0.00
CA ALA A 62 -2.94 -6.26 -0.68
C ALA A 62 -1.93 -7.06 0.16
N GLU A 63 -1.89 -8.36 -0.06
CA GLU A 63 -0.86 -9.18 0.58
C GLU A 63 0.54 -8.95 -0.01
N SER A 64 1.61 -9.11 0.76
CA SER A 64 1.64 -9.35 2.21
C SER A 64 2.14 -8.15 3.01
N MET A 65 2.90 -7.27 2.34
CA MET A 65 3.63 -6.15 2.94
C MET A 65 2.70 -5.10 3.56
N GLY A 66 1.52 -4.89 2.99
CA GLY A 66 0.55 -3.93 3.51
C GLY A 66 -0.14 -4.35 4.82
N PHE A 67 -0.07 -5.62 5.24
CA PHE A 67 -0.84 -6.08 6.41
C PHE A 67 -0.46 -5.42 7.73
N PRO A 68 0.82 -5.33 8.13
CA PRO A 68 1.18 -4.67 9.38
C PRO A 68 0.75 -3.22 9.39
N LEU A 69 0.82 -2.54 8.24
CA LEU A 69 0.41 -1.16 8.05
C LEU A 69 -1.10 -0.99 8.21
N ALA A 70 -1.88 -1.75 7.44
CA ALA A 70 -3.34 -1.67 7.48
C ALA A 70 -3.89 -2.08 8.84
N SER A 71 -3.39 -3.17 9.46
CA SER A 71 -3.77 -3.58 10.81
C SER A 71 -3.40 -2.54 11.86
N GLY A 72 -2.18 -1.99 11.79
CA GLY A 72 -1.70 -1.00 12.75
C GLY A 72 -2.45 0.33 12.68
N VAL A 73 -2.82 0.77 11.47
CA VAL A 73 -3.66 1.96 11.28
C VAL A 73 -5.08 1.67 11.73
N ALA A 74 -5.66 0.52 11.37
CA ALA A 74 -7.00 0.11 11.77
C ALA A 74 -7.21 0.20 13.29
N LEU A 75 -6.23 -0.27 14.08
CA LEU A 75 -6.24 -0.16 15.54
C LEU A 75 -6.26 1.30 16.02
N ARG A 76 -5.45 2.17 15.42
CA ARG A 76 -5.37 3.60 15.80
C ARG A 76 -6.67 4.33 15.48
N VAL A 77 -7.24 4.09 14.31
CA VAL A 77 -8.42 4.83 13.81
C VAL A 77 -9.75 4.16 14.14
N ARG A 78 -9.70 2.98 14.78
CA ARG A 78 -10.85 2.16 15.16
C ARG A 78 -11.77 1.83 13.97
N LYS A 79 -11.16 1.39 12.87
CA LYS A 79 -11.88 0.98 11.65
C LYS A 79 -11.71 -0.51 11.37
N PRO A 80 -12.75 -1.21 10.88
CA PRO A 80 -12.61 -2.56 10.34
C PRO A 80 -11.59 -2.62 9.20
N TYR A 81 -11.02 -3.80 8.96
CA TYR A 81 -10.12 -4.03 7.82
C TYR A 81 -10.41 -5.37 7.14
N VAL A 82 -10.13 -5.44 5.84
CA VAL A 82 -10.17 -6.67 5.05
C VAL A 82 -9.09 -6.66 3.99
N PHE A 83 -8.55 -7.83 3.68
CA PHE A 83 -7.32 -7.96 2.91
C PHE A 83 -7.53 -8.70 1.60
N VAL A 84 -6.93 -8.19 0.54
CA VAL A 84 -6.82 -8.87 -0.76
C VAL A 84 -5.75 -9.96 -0.67
N ARG A 85 -6.05 -11.14 -1.21
CA ARG A 85 -5.22 -12.36 -1.12
C ARG A 85 -5.01 -12.96 -2.51
N LYS A 86 -3.85 -13.55 -2.80
CA LYS A 86 -3.63 -14.36 -4.02
C LYS A 86 -4.23 -15.75 -3.87
N ARG A 87 -4.40 -16.22 -2.63
CA ARG A 87 -5.09 -17.48 -2.34
C ARG A 87 -6.60 -17.28 -2.30
N ARG A 88 -7.31 -18.13 -3.04
CA ARG A 88 -8.76 -18.30 -2.94
C ARG A 88 -9.14 -19.11 -1.70
N TYR A 89 -10.12 -18.64 -0.93
CA TYR A 89 -10.67 -19.33 0.24
C TYR A 89 -12.04 -19.96 -0.03
N GLY A 90 -12.76 -19.53 -1.06
CA GLY A 90 -14.06 -20.11 -1.42
C GLY A 90 -15.19 -19.77 -0.45
N LEU A 91 -15.02 -18.72 0.37
CA LEU A 91 -16.05 -18.24 1.28
C LEU A 91 -17.17 -17.50 0.51
N PRO A 92 -18.42 -17.48 1.02
CA PRO A 92 -19.49 -16.70 0.42
C PRO A 92 -19.11 -15.22 0.23
N GLY A 93 -19.45 -14.66 -0.93
CA GLY A 93 -19.14 -13.26 -1.26
C GLY A 93 -17.68 -12.98 -1.64
N GLU A 94 -16.86 -14.00 -1.87
CA GLU A 94 -15.51 -13.83 -2.39
C GLU A 94 -15.53 -13.37 -3.86
N VAL A 95 -14.84 -12.28 -4.14
CA VAL A 95 -14.73 -11.69 -5.49
C VAL A 95 -13.31 -11.91 -6.01
N SER A 96 -13.21 -12.45 -7.22
CA SER A 96 -11.92 -12.57 -7.92
C SER A 96 -11.57 -11.27 -8.63
N LEU A 97 -10.39 -10.73 -8.30
CA LEU A 97 -9.76 -9.59 -8.94
C LEU A 97 -8.68 -10.14 -9.87
N LYS A 98 -8.90 -10.05 -11.18
CA LYS A 98 -7.88 -10.46 -12.15
C LYS A 98 -6.84 -9.35 -12.30
N GLN A 99 -5.65 -9.55 -11.71
CA GLN A 99 -4.52 -8.67 -12.00
C GLN A 99 -3.90 -9.09 -13.33
N THR A 100 -3.91 -8.20 -14.30
CA THR A 100 -3.13 -8.40 -15.53
C THR A 100 -1.90 -7.50 -15.45
N THR A 101 -0.76 -8.05 -15.06
CA THR A 101 0.53 -7.41 -15.29
C THR A 101 1.06 -7.89 -16.64
N GLY A 102 1.84 -7.07 -17.36
CA GLY A 102 2.32 -7.38 -18.72
C GLY A 102 3.07 -8.72 -18.87
N TYR A 103 3.51 -9.33 -17.77
CA TYR A 103 4.24 -10.60 -17.74
C TYR A 103 3.55 -11.72 -16.96
N SER A 104 2.47 -11.44 -16.22
CA SER A 104 1.74 -12.46 -15.45
C SER A 104 0.30 -12.06 -15.14
N LYS A 105 -0.60 -13.04 -15.22
CA LYS A 105 -1.93 -12.95 -14.59
C LYS A 105 -1.83 -13.55 -13.21
N THR A 106 -2.07 -12.76 -12.18
CA THR A 106 -2.19 -13.24 -10.81
C THR A 106 -3.64 -13.02 -10.40
N ASP A 107 -4.32 -14.12 -10.07
CA ASP A 107 -5.64 -14.01 -9.47
C ASP A 107 -5.50 -13.53 -8.03
N MET A 108 -6.24 -12.47 -7.71
CA MET A 108 -6.40 -11.96 -6.36
C MET A 108 -7.87 -12.13 -5.94
N PHE A 109 -8.13 -12.14 -4.65
CA PHE A 109 -9.43 -12.42 -4.06
C PHE A 109 -9.67 -11.49 -2.88
N ILE A 110 -10.91 -11.02 -2.73
CA ILE A 110 -11.35 -10.21 -1.59
C ILE A 110 -12.73 -10.66 -1.13
N ASN A 111 -12.98 -10.56 0.17
CA ASN A 111 -14.27 -10.83 0.80
C ASN A 111 -14.75 -9.58 1.57
N ASN A 112 -16.00 -9.61 2.05
CA ASN A 112 -16.55 -8.62 2.98
C ASN A 112 -16.44 -7.17 2.49
N VAL A 113 -16.54 -6.98 1.17
CA VAL A 113 -16.72 -5.67 0.53
C VAL A 113 -18.02 -5.73 -0.26
N HIS A 114 -18.86 -4.72 -0.06
CA HIS A 114 -20.22 -4.65 -0.56
C HIS A 114 -20.47 -3.32 -1.29
N PRO A 115 -21.49 -3.25 -2.17
CA PRO A 115 -21.90 -2.00 -2.77
C PRO A 115 -22.16 -0.89 -1.74
N GLY A 116 -21.68 0.32 -2.00
CA GLY A 116 -21.83 1.48 -1.12
C GLY A 116 -20.79 1.59 -0.01
N ASP A 117 -19.96 0.57 0.20
CA ASP A 117 -18.87 0.64 1.17
C ASP A 117 -17.85 1.72 0.80
N ARG A 118 -17.48 2.56 1.76
CA ARG A 118 -16.38 3.51 1.58
C ARG A 118 -15.10 2.96 2.16
N VAL A 119 -14.09 2.81 1.31
CA VAL A 119 -12.86 2.10 1.66
C VAL A 119 -11.64 3.00 1.54
N VAL A 120 -10.72 2.88 2.49
CA VAL A 120 -9.39 3.49 2.41
C VAL A 120 -8.39 2.40 2.06
N PHE A 121 -7.65 2.61 0.98
CA PHE A 121 -6.55 1.72 0.60
C PHE A 121 -5.27 2.15 1.32
N VAL A 122 -4.61 1.23 2.01
CA VAL A 122 -3.34 1.48 2.71
C VAL A 122 -2.32 0.46 2.24
N ASP A 123 -1.15 0.89 1.74
CA ASP A 123 -0.13 -0.04 1.27
C ASP A 123 1.29 0.47 1.50
N ASP A 124 2.26 -0.39 1.27
CA ASP A 124 3.65 -0.16 1.61
C ASP A 124 4.38 0.66 0.52
N VAL A 125 4.35 0.23 -0.75
CA VAL A 125 5.13 0.84 -1.83
C VAL A 125 4.30 0.98 -3.11
N ILE A 126 4.37 2.15 -3.74
CA ILE A 126 3.90 2.36 -5.10
C ILE A 126 5.06 2.44 -6.09
N SER A 127 5.16 1.41 -6.94
CA SER A 127 6.10 1.31 -8.07
C SER A 127 5.34 1.45 -9.39
N THR A 128 5.13 0.40 -10.17
CA THR A 128 4.37 0.49 -11.44
C THR A 128 2.88 0.84 -11.25
N GLY A 129 2.36 0.75 -10.03
CA GLY A 129 0.94 1.02 -9.71
C GLY A 129 -0.04 -0.07 -10.13
N GLY A 130 0.42 -1.13 -10.80
CA GLY A 130 -0.46 -2.17 -11.36
C GLY A 130 -1.33 -2.87 -10.30
N THR A 131 -0.82 -3.08 -9.09
CA THR A 131 -1.59 -3.65 -7.96
C THR A 131 -2.69 -2.69 -7.52
N LEU A 132 -2.33 -1.44 -7.21
CA LEU A 132 -3.28 -0.40 -6.81
C LEU A 132 -4.40 -0.22 -7.85
N LEU A 133 -4.04 -0.03 -9.13
CA LEU A 133 -4.99 0.18 -10.22
C LEU A 133 -5.96 -1.00 -10.36
N SER A 134 -5.44 -2.23 -10.30
CA SER A 134 -6.27 -3.44 -10.42
C SER A 134 -7.23 -3.59 -9.23
N ILE A 135 -6.76 -3.32 -8.01
CA ILE A 135 -7.59 -3.41 -6.80
C ILE A 135 -8.67 -2.32 -6.80
N VAL A 136 -8.31 -1.06 -7.07
CA VAL A 136 -9.30 0.05 -7.09
C VAL A 136 -10.35 -0.19 -8.17
N LYS A 137 -9.95 -0.66 -9.37
CA LYS A 137 -10.89 -1.02 -10.43
C LYS A 137 -11.86 -2.12 -9.97
N ALA A 138 -11.33 -3.15 -9.31
CA ALA A 138 -12.17 -4.26 -8.86
C ALA A 138 -13.11 -3.87 -7.72
N LEU A 139 -12.65 -3.04 -6.76
CA LEU A 139 -13.50 -2.46 -5.70
C LEU A 139 -14.65 -1.64 -6.31
N ARG A 140 -14.37 -0.84 -7.35
CA ARG A 140 -15.40 -0.11 -8.10
C ARG A 140 -16.39 -1.04 -8.81
N THR A 141 -15.91 -2.16 -9.37
CA THR A 141 -16.80 -3.18 -9.97
C THR A 141 -17.71 -3.83 -8.94
N ILE A 142 -17.25 -4.01 -7.69
CA ILE A 142 -18.10 -4.47 -6.57
C ILE A 142 -19.15 -3.41 -6.19
N GLY A 143 -18.94 -2.15 -6.54
CA GLY A 143 -19.79 -1.01 -6.16
C GLY A 143 -19.32 -0.28 -4.92
N ALA A 144 -18.09 -0.55 -4.44
CA ALA A 144 -17.48 0.18 -3.33
C ALA A 144 -16.84 1.50 -3.81
N GLU A 145 -16.83 2.51 -2.95
CA GLU A 145 -16.17 3.80 -3.16
C GLU A 145 -14.79 3.79 -2.49
N VAL A 146 -13.72 3.90 -3.28
CA VAL A 146 -12.38 4.15 -2.71
C VAL A 146 -12.28 5.64 -2.39
N VAL A 147 -12.30 5.98 -1.10
CA VAL A 147 -12.33 7.39 -0.63
C VAL A 147 -10.95 7.99 -0.37
N ASP A 148 -9.94 7.15 -0.13
CA ASP A 148 -8.56 7.60 0.05
C ASP A 148 -7.55 6.50 -0.27
N ILE A 149 -6.33 6.89 -0.64
CA ILE A 149 -5.22 5.99 -0.97
C ILE A 149 -3.97 6.50 -0.25
N LEU A 150 -3.45 5.68 0.68
CA LEU A 150 -2.30 5.99 1.52
C LEU A 150 -1.19 4.99 1.25
N ILE A 151 -0.01 5.49 0.91
CA ILE A 151 1.16 4.66 0.60
C ILE A 151 2.34 5.15 1.42
N VAL A 152 3.15 4.24 1.97
CA VAL A 152 4.36 4.65 2.71
C VAL A 152 5.42 5.21 1.74
N PHE A 153 5.85 4.42 0.75
CA PHE A 153 6.91 4.79 -0.18
C PHE A 153 6.44 4.99 -1.62
N GLU A 154 6.81 6.11 -2.22
CA GLU A 154 6.64 6.39 -3.65
C GLU A 154 7.95 6.18 -4.40
N LYS A 155 8.05 5.08 -5.15
CA LYS A 155 9.19 4.80 -6.04
C LYS A 155 8.97 5.29 -7.47
N THR A 156 7.72 5.55 -7.85
CA THR A 156 7.32 5.84 -9.23
C THR A 156 7.47 7.31 -9.63
N ARG A 157 7.57 7.55 -10.95
CA ARG A 157 7.43 8.89 -11.57
C ARG A 157 6.06 9.08 -12.23
N GLU A 158 5.23 8.04 -12.27
CA GLU A 158 3.94 8.04 -12.96
C GLU A 158 2.75 8.31 -12.04
N ARG A 159 2.97 8.74 -10.79
CA ARG A 159 1.90 8.98 -9.81
C ARG A 159 0.80 9.89 -10.36
N THR A 160 1.15 11.02 -10.98
CA THR A 160 0.18 11.96 -11.56
C THR A 160 -0.68 11.32 -12.65
N ARG A 161 -0.11 10.42 -13.46
CA ARG A 161 -0.87 9.68 -14.48
C ARG A 161 -1.87 8.74 -13.80
N MET A 162 -1.43 7.99 -12.78
CA MET A 162 -2.29 7.08 -12.03
C MET A 162 -3.41 7.84 -11.31
N GLU A 163 -3.12 8.99 -10.70
CA GLU A 163 -4.13 9.84 -10.05
C GLU A 163 -5.21 10.31 -11.04
N LYS A 164 -4.82 10.67 -12.27
CA LYS A 164 -5.77 11.02 -13.34
C LYS A 164 -6.62 9.83 -13.78
N GLU A 165 -6.02 8.66 -13.96
CA GLU A 165 -6.73 7.43 -14.33
C GLU A 165 -7.73 7.01 -13.23
N LEU A 166 -7.33 7.14 -11.98
CA LEU A 166 -8.17 6.83 -10.84
C LEU A 166 -9.20 7.92 -10.55
N GLY A 167 -8.95 9.18 -10.90
CA GLY A 167 -9.73 10.31 -10.41
C GLY A 167 -9.61 10.49 -8.89
N LEU A 168 -8.49 10.06 -8.30
CA LEU A 168 -8.23 10.06 -6.86
C LEU A 168 -6.78 10.47 -6.61
N ARG A 169 -6.54 11.18 -5.51
CA ARG A 169 -5.18 11.51 -5.05
C ARG A 169 -4.55 10.30 -4.38
N ILE A 170 -3.26 10.08 -4.64
CA ILE A 170 -2.44 9.06 -3.98
C ILE A 170 -1.55 9.80 -2.99
N LYS A 171 -1.83 9.65 -1.70
CA LYS A 171 -1.06 10.28 -0.63
C LYS A 171 0.11 9.37 -0.27
N THR A 172 1.31 9.92 -0.29
CA THR A 172 2.55 9.19 -0.02
C THR A 172 3.27 9.82 1.16
N LEU A 173 3.88 9.00 2.03
CA LEU A 173 4.65 9.52 3.17
C LEU A 173 6.04 9.99 2.73
N MET A 174 6.70 9.20 1.89
CA MET A 174 8.07 9.45 1.47
C MET A 174 8.30 9.04 0.02
N LYS A 175 8.89 9.93 -0.76
CA LYS A 175 9.36 9.60 -2.11
C LYS A 175 10.76 9.04 -2.01
N VAL A 176 11.04 7.97 -2.73
CA VAL A 176 12.34 7.30 -2.68
C VAL A 176 12.83 6.90 -4.06
N ASP A 177 14.15 6.89 -4.22
CA ASP A 177 14.84 6.33 -5.37
C ASP A 177 15.94 5.37 -4.89
N VAL A 178 16.40 4.48 -5.78
CA VAL A 178 17.64 3.74 -5.57
C VAL A 178 18.73 4.40 -6.40
N VAL A 179 19.81 4.83 -5.75
CA VAL A 179 20.95 5.51 -6.39
C VAL A 179 22.23 4.86 -5.90
N GLY A 180 23.02 4.30 -6.82
CA GLY A 180 24.29 3.65 -6.49
C GLY A 180 24.14 2.49 -5.49
N GLY A 181 23.06 1.70 -5.59
CA GLY A 181 22.77 0.60 -4.67
C GLY A 181 22.32 1.03 -3.27
N LYS A 182 21.91 2.28 -3.08
CA LYS A 182 21.38 2.80 -1.81
C LYS A 182 19.98 3.37 -1.99
N LEU A 183 19.11 3.12 -1.01
CA LEU A 183 17.80 3.78 -0.94
C LEU A 183 18.00 5.21 -0.44
N VAL A 184 17.46 6.18 -1.17
CA VAL A 184 17.55 7.61 -0.84
C VAL A 184 16.18 8.26 -0.91
N GLU A 185 15.95 9.26 -0.06
CA GLU A 185 14.76 10.11 -0.17
C GLU A 185 14.89 11.02 -1.39
N ARG A 186 13.81 11.12 -2.16
CA ARG A 186 13.68 12.02 -3.30
C ARG A 186 13.00 13.31 -2.86
N THR A 187 13.75 14.41 -2.87
CA THR A 187 13.24 15.77 -2.64
C THR A 187 12.40 16.27 -3.81
#